data_AF-A0A6I8NUJ6-F1
#
_entry.id   AF-A0A6I8NUJ6-F1
#
_cell.length_a   1.000
_cell.length_b   1.000
_cell.length_c   1.000
_cell.angle_alpha   90.00
_cell.angle_beta   90.00
_cell.angle_gamma   90.00
#
_symmetry.space_group_name_H-M   'P 1'
#
loop_
_entity.id
_entity.type
_entity.pdbx_description
1 polymer ?
#
loop_
_entity_poly.entity_id
_entity_poly.type
_entity_poly.pdbx_seq_one_letter_code
_entity_poly.pdbx_strand_id
1 'polypeptide(L)' 'MNVEHEIDLLVEEIRRLGKRGADGKLSVKFGVLFLDDRCANLFEALVGTLKAAKRRKIVTYQGELLLQGFKTPGSP' A
#
# COMPACT_ATOMS: atom_id res chain seq x y z
N MET A 1 -0.33 16.68 9.99
CA MET A 1 -0.56 15.31 9.48
C MET A 1 -0.05 14.33 10.52
N ASN A 2 -0.90 13.47 11.11
CA ASN A 2 -0.45 12.53 12.12
C ASN A 2 -0.14 11.18 11.45
N VAL A 3 1.15 10.90 11.27
CA VAL A 3 1.64 9.71 10.56
C VAL A 3 1.09 8.42 11.18
N GLU A 4 0.83 8.41 12.49
CA GLU A 4 0.20 7.26 13.16
C GLU A 4 -1.19 6.97 12.66
N HIS A 5 -2.03 8.01 12.55
CA HIS A 5 -3.39 7.86 12.06
C HIS A 5 -3.42 7.36 10.60
N GLU A 6 -2.51 7.85 9.75
CA GLU A 6 -2.41 7.36 8.38
C GLU A 6 -1.98 5.89 8.32
N ILE A 7 -1.12 5.44 9.24
CA ILE A 7 -0.73 4.04 9.29
C ILE A 7 -1.91 3.15 9.70
N ASP A 8 -2.75 3.60 10.64
CA ASP A 8 -3.95 2.86 11.04
C ASP A 8 -4.94 2.77 9.87
N LEU A 9 -5.17 3.87 9.15
CA LEU A 9 -5.98 3.88 7.93
C LEU A 9 -5.42 2.93 6.87
N LEU A 10 -4.10 2.90 6.69
CA LEU A 10 -3.44 2.00 5.74
C LEU A 10 -3.70 0.54 6.11
N VAL A 11 -3.65 0.16 7.39
CA VAL A 11 -3.94 -1.20 7.84
C VAL A 11 -5.40 -1.57 7.55
N GLU A 12 -6.34 -0.65 7.76
CA GLU A 12 -7.76 -0.86 7.45
C GLU A 12 -8.00 -1.02 5.95
N GLU A 13 -7.36 -0.21 5.10
CA GLU A 13 -7.46 -0.36 3.65
C GLU A 13 -6.79 -1.65 3.16
N ILE A 14 -5.69 -2.09 3.77
CA ILE A 14 -5.10 -3.42 3.51
C ILE A 14 -6.06 -4.54 3.92
N ARG A 15 -6.86 -4.37 4.98
CA ARG A 15 -7.91 -5.34 5.39
C ARG A 15 -9.09 -5.37 4.43
N ARG A 16 -9.48 -4.22 3.91
CA ARG A 16 -10.58 -4.10 2.95
C ARG A 16 -10.22 -4.65 1.58
N LEU A 17 -9.04 -4.30 1.07
CA LEU A 17 -8.60 -4.62 -0.30
C LEU A 17 -7.74 -5.88 -0.38
N GLY A 18 -7.05 -6.21 0.71
CA GLY A 18 -6.17 -7.36 0.80
C GLY A 18 -6.95 -8.67 0.88
N LYS A 19 -6.25 -9.75 0.49
CA LYS A 19 -6.75 -11.11 0.58
C LYS A 19 -5.89 -11.90 1.56
N ARG A 20 -6.53 -12.80 2.29
CA ARG A 20 -5.81 -13.78 3.11
C ARG A 20 -5.08 -14.75 2.20
N GLY A 21 -3.76 -14.82 2.35
CA GLY A 21 -2.92 -15.81 1.71
C GLY A 21 -3.04 -17.18 2.40
N ALA A 22 -2.42 -18.19 1.78
CA ALA A 22 -2.34 -19.54 2.32
C ALA A 22 -1.55 -19.61 3.65
N ASP A 23 -0.71 -18.61 3.92
CA ASP A 23 0.04 -18.44 5.16
C ASP A 23 -0.79 -17.79 6.30
N GLY A 24 -2.08 -17.51 6.04
CA GLY A 24 -2.97 -16.82 6.97
C GLY A 24 -2.70 -15.32 7.09
N LYS A 25 -1.72 -14.78 6.36
CA LYS A 25 -1.40 -13.35 6.37
C LYS A 25 -2.25 -12.62 5.35
N LEU A 26 -2.57 -11.39 5.68
CA LEU A 26 -3.28 -10.49 4.80
C LEU A 26 -2.27 -9.77 3.91
N SER A 27 -2.46 -9.85 2.60
CA SER A 27 -1.59 -9.20 1.63
C SER A 27 -2.42 -8.49 0.55
N VAL A 28 -1.91 -7.36 0.09
CA VAL A 28 -2.52 -6.58 -0.99
C VAL A 28 -1.43 -6.17 -1.97
N LYS A 29 -1.76 -6.12 -3.26
CA LYS A 29 -0.83 -5.65 -4.28
C LYS A 29 -0.73 -4.13 -4.20
N PHE A 30 0.47 -3.58 -4.35
CA PHE A 30 0.68 -2.13 -4.37
C PHE A 30 -0.19 -1.43 -5.41
N GLY A 31 -0.29 -1.98 -6.63
CA GLY A 31 -1.16 -1.42 -7.68
C GLY A 31 -2.63 -1.35 -7.28
N VAL A 32 -3.12 -2.23 -6.40
CA VAL A 32 -4.52 -2.16 -5.91
C VAL A 32 -4.69 -1.01 -4.94
N LEU A 33 -3.75 -0.81 -4.01
CA LEU A 33 -3.78 0.35 -3.10
C LEU A 33 -3.60 1.67 -3.86
N PHE A 34 -2.77 1.67 -4.90
CA PHE A 34 -2.45 2.88 -5.67
C PHE A 34 -3.58 3.27 -6.64
N LEU A 35 -4.27 2.29 -7.23
CA LEU A 35 -5.39 2.53 -8.15
C LEU A 35 -6.73 2.69 -7.42
N ASP A 36 -6.77 2.56 -6.10
CA ASP A 36 -8.00 2.70 -5.32
C ASP A 36 -8.28 4.19 -5.02
N ASP A 37 -9.44 4.67 -5.48
CA ASP A 37 -9.85 6.07 -5.33
C ASP A 37 -9.92 6.51 -3.86
N ARG A 38 -10.26 5.59 -2.95
CA ARG A 38 -10.34 5.91 -1.51
C ARG A 38 -8.93 6.13 -0.96
N CYS A 39 -7.99 5.26 -1.28
CA CYS A 39 -6.59 5.42 -0.90
C CYS A 39 -5.99 6.71 -1.49
N ALA A 40 -6.28 7.05 -2.75
CA ALA A 40 -5.82 8.28 -3.38
C ALA A 40 -6.34 9.55 -2.69
N ASN A 41 -7.57 9.52 -2.16
CA ASN A 41 -8.15 10.63 -1.42
C ASN A 41 -7.73 10.67 0.06
N LEU A 42 -7.47 9.50 0.68
CA LEU A 42 -7.07 9.39 2.09
C LEU A 42 -5.59 9.71 2.30
N PHE A 43 -4.72 9.29 1.38
CA PHE A 43 -3.27 9.41 1.52
C PHE A 43 -2.73 10.43 0.52
N GLU A 44 -2.29 11.57 1.02
CA GLU A 44 -1.57 12.57 0.21
C GLU A 44 -0.28 11.97 -0.39
N ALA A 45 0.37 11.09 0.38
CA ALA A 45 1.57 10.37 -0.05
C ALA A 45 1.55 8.91 0.43
N LEU A 46 0.81 8.04 -0.26
CA LEU A 46 0.72 6.60 0.05
C LEU A 46 2.11 5.94 0.24
N VAL A 47 3.09 6.30 -0.60
CA VAL A 47 4.47 5.80 -0.48
C VAL A 47 5.15 6.25 0.82
N GLY A 48 4.88 7.47 1.29
CA GLY A 48 5.36 7.98 2.57
C GLY A 48 4.80 7.17 3.74
N THR A 49 3.49 6.94 3.73
CA THR A 49 2.78 6.13 4.75
C THR A 49 3.28 4.69 4.76
N LEU A 50 3.47 4.06 3.59
CA LEU A 50 4.05 2.72 3.47
C LEU A 50 5.48 2.65 4.04
N LYS A 51 6.32 3.65 3.76
CA LYS A 51 7.69 3.72 4.32
C LYS A 51 7.65 3.87 5.84
N ALA A 52 6.76 4.69 6.38
CA ALA A 52 6.59 4.88 7.82
C ALA A 52 6.11 3.58 8.49
N ALA A 53 5.08 2.93 7.93
CA ALA A 53 4.57 1.65 8.40
C ALA A 53 5.65 0.54 8.36
N LYS A 54 6.47 0.50 7.30
CA LYS A 54 7.59 -0.46 7.17
C LYS A 54 8.67 -0.21 8.22
N ARG A 55 9.05 1.06 8.48
CA ARG A 55 10.00 1.41 9.55
C ARG A 55 9.51 0.97 10.94
N ARG A 56 8.21 1.01 11.17
CA ARG A 56 7.55 0.54 12.40
C ARG A 56 7.29 -0.98 12.41
N LYS A 57 7.70 -1.71 11.36
CA LYS A 57 7.49 -3.16 11.19
C LYS A 57 6.01 -3.59 11.16
N ILE A 58 5.11 -2.69 10.79
CA ILE A 58 3.66 -2.96 10.67
C ILE A 58 3.35 -3.65 9.34
N VAL A 59 4.04 -3.25 8.27
CA VAL A 59 3.95 -3.86 6.95
C VAL A 59 5.30 -4.33 6.46
N THR A 60 5.29 -5.32 5.57
CA THR A 60 6.49 -5.84 4.91
C THR A 60 6.22 -5.96 3.41
N TYR A 61 7.21 -5.55 2.63
CA TYR A 61 7.21 -5.70 1.17
C TYR A 61 8.66 -5.79 0.69
N GLN A 62 8.89 -6.65 -0.30
CA GLN A 62 10.18 -6.81 -0.97
C GLN A 62 10.27 -5.81 -2.12
N GLY A 63 11.47 -5.23 -2.30
CA GLY A 63 11.74 -4.19 -3.29
C GLY A 63 11.70 -2.77 -2.74
N GLU A 64 12.38 -1.86 -3.45
CA GLU A 64 12.13 -0.42 -3.30
C GLU A 64 10.80 -0.07 -3.98
N LEU A 65 10.00 0.80 -3.36
CA LEU A 65 8.81 1.38 -4.00
C LEU A 65 9.29 2.28 -5.14
N LEU A 66 9.59 1.68 -6.28
CA LEU A 66 9.97 2.39 -7.49
C LEU A 66 8.70 3.01 -8.09
N LEU A 67 8.53 4.29 -7.81
CA LEU A 67 7.62 5.19 -8.52
C LEU A 67 8.14 5.42 -9.94
N GLN A 68 8.22 4.38 -10.76
CA GLN A 68 8.35 4.54 -12.20
C GLN A 68 7.02 4.10 -12.78
N GLY A 69 6.32 5.07 -13.39
CA GLY A 69 4.92 4.98 -13.79
C GLY A 69 4.58 3.60 -14.33
N PHE A 70 3.51 3.02 -13.78
CA PHE A 70 2.85 1.82 -14.30
C PHE A 70 2.46 2.07 -15.76
N LYS A 71 3.42 1.97 -16.69
CA LYS A 71 3.16 1.65 -18.07
C LYS A 71 2.96 0.14 -18.08
N THR A 72 1.72 -0.22 -18.36
CA THR A 72 1.27 -1.53 -18.80
C THR A 72 2.36 -2.31 -19.56
N PRO A 73 2.59 -3.60 -19.27
CA PRO A 73 3.27 -4.47 -20.22
C PRO A 73 2.28 -4.72 -21.37
N GLY A 74 2.39 -3.89 -22.39
CA GLY A 74 1.50 -3.86 -23.54
C GLY A 74 1.93 -2.79 -24.55
N SER A 75 3.21 -2.79 -24.91
CA SER A 75 3.65 -2.21 -26.19
C SER A 75 3.46 -3.27 -27.27
N PRO A 76 2.66 -3.03 -28.32
CA PRO A 76 3.03 -3.47 -29.66
C PRO A 76 4.21 -2.64 -30.19
#